data_AF-A0A415CZQ6-F1
#
_entry.id   AF-A0A415CZQ6-F1
#
_cell.length_a   1.000
_cell.length_b   1.000
_cell.length_c   1.000
_cell.angle_alpha   90.00
_cell.angle_beta   90.00
_cell.angle_gamma   90.00
#
_symmetry.space_group_name_H-M   'P 1'
#
loop_
_entity.id
_entity.type
_entity.pdbx_description
1 polymer ?
#
loop_
_entity_poly.entity_id
_entity_poly.type
_entity_poly.pdbx_seq_one_letter_code
_entity_poly.pdbx_strand_id
1 'polypeptide(L)'
;MDNQAYETALESFSGVLETLSAGIKKLTKTPLDVPVIAKNDDDSRKREALRLMLKSLASVDNKSALSTDDIDRASDFFASLYGGREPYRHRYADVCDIIFSEMDQSNGELDDGVPYSVNCLAENIRIIHEHMVVNGQNAQARSVLKLADHIDLEKTRLGHYINQQQAMREFQEAVAEAKRERIEVDREFTERLEKTRMEYIAVLGVFAAVVLAFNGGVGFSTSTLSALGIDSGIRALVFQTALVGFVLINTICILLVFIWKMSFSLRKIELGRWPRNCLVATEAILILIMLTAVALSYPPIRQWVGL
;
A
#
# COMPACT_ATOMS: atom_id res chain seq x y z
N MET A 1 -30.35 -32.11 -64.26
CA MET A 1 -29.66 -32.22 -62.97
C MET A 1 -29.63 -33.70 -62.64
N ASP A 2 -28.44 -34.24 -62.41
CA ASP A 2 -28.16 -35.67 -62.29
C ASP A 2 -28.77 -36.24 -61.00
N ASN A 3 -29.32 -37.45 -61.06
CA ASN A 3 -29.99 -38.12 -59.94
C ASN A 3 -29.02 -38.31 -58.75
N GLN A 4 -27.74 -38.46 -59.08
CA GLN A 4 -26.65 -38.58 -58.12
C GLN A 4 -26.39 -37.29 -57.32
N ALA A 5 -26.67 -36.12 -57.90
CA ALA A 5 -26.58 -34.85 -57.18
C ALA A 5 -27.71 -34.69 -56.16
N TYR A 6 -28.88 -35.30 -56.42
CA TYR A 6 -30.02 -35.25 -55.50
C TYR A 6 -29.81 -36.17 -54.29
N GLU A 7 -29.30 -37.38 -54.51
CA GLU A 7 -28.95 -38.31 -53.41
C GLU A 7 -27.84 -37.75 -52.52
N THR A 8 -26.81 -37.16 -53.12
CA THR A 8 -25.73 -36.49 -52.36
C THR A 8 -26.25 -35.32 -51.53
N ALA A 9 -27.22 -34.55 -52.06
CA ALA A 9 -27.86 -33.46 -51.33
C ALA A 9 -28.72 -33.96 -50.16
N LEU A 10 -29.44 -35.08 -50.33
CA LEU A 10 -30.26 -35.70 -49.28
C LEU A 10 -29.41 -36.28 -48.14
N GLU A 11 -28.29 -36.94 -48.46
CA GLU A 11 -27.36 -37.45 -47.44
C GLU A 11 -26.69 -36.33 -46.66
N SER A 12 -26.31 -35.23 -47.33
CA SER A 12 -25.79 -34.03 -46.65
C SER A 12 -26.84 -33.43 -45.71
N PHE A 13 -28.10 -33.35 -46.16
CA PHE A 13 -29.18 -32.79 -45.35
C PHE A 13 -29.55 -33.67 -44.16
N SER A 14 -29.53 -35.00 -44.31
CA SER A 14 -29.75 -35.93 -43.19
C SER A 14 -28.61 -35.87 -42.19
N GLY A 15 -27.35 -35.80 -42.66
CA GLY A 15 -26.18 -35.63 -41.81
C GLY A 15 -26.20 -34.31 -41.02
N VAL A 16 -26.65 -33.22 -41.65
CA VAL A 16 -26.86 -31.93 -40.97
C VAL A 16 -27.97 -32.04 -39.92
N LEU A 17 -29.10 -32.69 -40.24
CA LEU A 17 -30.20 -32.92 -39.28
C LEU A 17 -29.78 -33.80 -38.10
N GLU A 18 -28.98 -34.84 -38.32
CA GLU A 18 -28.42 -35.67 -37.25
C GLU A 18 -27.45 -34.89 -36.37
N THR A 19 -26.61 -34.05 -36.97
CA THR A 19 -25.68 -33.18 -36.24
C THR A 19 -26.43 -32.13 -35.41
N LEU A 20 -27.52 -31.58 -35.96
CA LEU A 20 -28.37 -30.61 -35.28
C LEU A 20 -29.19 -31.27 -34.16
N SER A 21 -29.71 -32.48 -34.39
CA SER A 21 -30.35 -33.33 -33.38
C SER A 21 -29.40 -33.72 -32.25
N ALA A 22 -28.16 -34.07 -32.57
CA ALA A 22 -27.11 -34.35 -31.59
C ALA A 22 -26.73 -33.09 -30.79
N GLY A 23 -26.70 -31.92 -31.44
CA GLY A 23 -26.53 -30.61 -30.79
C GLY A 23 -27.68 -30.27 -29.84
N ILE A 24 -28.92 -30.55 -30.23
CA ILE A 24 -30.12 -30.37 -29.39
C ILE A 24 -30.12 -31.33 -28.21
N LYS A 25 -29.71 -32.59 -28.38
CA LYS A 25 -29.47 -33.54 -27.26
C LYS A 25 -28.35 -33.13 -26.32
N LYS A 26 -27.43 -32.27 -26.76
CA LYS A 26 -26.40 -31.69 -25.89
C LYS A 26 -26.92 -30.47 -25.11
N LEU A 27 -28.04 -29.90 -25.55
CA LEU A 27 -28.80 -28.85 -24.88
C LEU A 27 -29.93 -29.40 -23.99
N THR A 28 -30.19 -30.71 -24.01
CA THR A 28 -31.13 -31.31 -23.06
C THR A 28 -30.50 -31.31 -21.67
N LYS A 29 -30.94 -30.30 -20.93
CA LYS A 29 -30.76 -30.01 -19.52
C LYS A 29 -30.55 -31.26 -18.66
N THR A 30 -29.58 -31.20 -17.73
CA THR A 30 -29.49 -32.15 -16.63
C THR A 30 -30.79 -32.07 -15.84
N PRO A 31 -31.59 -33.15 -15.75
CA PRO A 31 -32.90 -33.09 -15.10
C PRO A 31 -32.76 -32.61 -13.67
N LEU A 32 -33.71 -31.79 -13.20
CA LEU A 32 -33.73 -31.38 -11.81
C LEU A 32 -33.77 -32.64 -10.91
N ASP A 33 -32.85 -32.70 -9.94
CA ASP A 33 -32.84 -33.78 -8.96
C ASP A 33 -33.87 -33.45 -7.87
N VAL A 34 -35.03 -34.10 -7.97
CA VAL A 34 -36.16 -33.86 -7.07
C VAL A 34 -36.21 -34.98 -6.05
N PRO A 35 -35.92 -34.70 -4.77
CA PRO A 35 -35.92 -35.72 -3.73
C PRO A 35 -37.34 -36.22 -3.44
N VAL A 36 -37.47 -37.50 -3.11
CA VAL A 36 -38.77 -38.13 -2.82
C VAL A 36 -39.18 -37.85 -1.38
N ILE A 37 -40.44 -37.42 -1.17
CA ILE A 37 -41.03 -37.21 0.16
C ILE A 37 -42.34 -38.00 0.29
N ALA A 38 -42.47 -38.76 1.37
CA ALA A 38 -43.73 -39.38 1.76
C ALA A 38 -44.56 -38.44 2.67
N LYS A 39 -45.89 -38.50 2.58
CA LYS A 39 -46.81 -37.66 3.40
C LYS A 39 -46.61 -37.79 4.92
N ASN A 40 -46.05 -38.92 5.38
CA ASN A 40 -45.83 -39.24 6.79
C ASN A 40 -44.35 -39.16 7.21
N ASP A 41 -43.46 -38.60 6.37
CA ASP A 41 -42.06 -38.43 6.77
C ASP A 41 -41.95 -37.46 7.95
N ASP A 42 -41.01 -37.76 8.86
CA ASP A 42 -40.64 -36.89 9.98
C ASP A 42 -40.03 -35.58 9.48
N ASP A 43 -40.11 -34.53 10.30
CA ASP A 43 -39.58 -33.20 10.03
C ASP A 43 -38.08 -33.22 9.69
N SER A 44 -37.33 -34.16 10.26
CA SER A 44 -35.90 -34.34 9.98
C SER A 44 -35.65 -34.75 8.52
N ARG A 45 -36.45 -35.68 7.98
CA ARG A 45 -36.35 -36.11 6.58
C ARG A 45 -36.84 -35.03 5.63
N LYS A 46 -37.94 -34.35 5.97
CA LYS A 46 -38.44 -33.20 5.21
C LYS A 46 -37.40 -32.08 5.12
N ARG A 47 -36.67 -31.83 6.21
CA ARG A 47 -35.56 -30.86 6.26
C ARG A 47 -34.41 -31.25 5.33
N GLU A 48 -34.00 -32.50 5.33
CA GLU A 48 -32.92 -32.98 4.47
C GLU A 48 -33.33 -32.97 2.99
N ALA A 49 -34.55 -33.41 2.68
CA ALA A 49 -35.10 -33.33 1.33
C ALA A 49 -35.19 -31.88 0.83
N LEU A 50 -35.65 -30.94 1.68
CA LEU A 50 -35.65 -29.51 1.33
C LEU A 50 -34.23 -29.00 1.03
N ARG A 51 -33.23 -29.37 1.84
CA ARG A 51 -31.84 -28.97 1.61
C ARG A 51 -31.30 -29.49 0.27
N LEU A 52 -31.57 -30.75 -0.07
CA LEU A 52 -31.18 -31.33 -1.36
C LEU A 52 -31.88 -30.64 -2.52
N MET A 53 -33.19 -30.37 -2.38
CA MET A 53 -33.96 -29.65 -3.40
C MET A 53 -33.41 -28.25 -3.65
N LEU A 54 -33.14 -27.48 -2.58
CA LEU A 54 -32.60 -26.13 -2.70
C LEU A 54 -31.20 -26.11 -3.34
N LYS A 55 -30.34 -27.07 -2.99
CA LYS A 55 -29.04 -27.24 -3.65
C LYS A 55 -29.20 -27.60 -5.13
N SER A 56 -30.13 -28.50 -5.47
CA SER A 56 -30.41 -28.83 -6.86
C SER A 56 -30.86 -27.59 -7.64
N LEU A 57 -31.81 -26.82 -7.09
CA LEU A 57 -32.31 -25.57 -7.65
C LEU A 57 -31.26 -24.46 -7.76
N ALA A 58 -30.25 -24.44 -6.89
CA ALA A 58 -29.11 -23.53 -6.99
C ALA A 58 -28.09 -23.97 -8.06
N SER A 59 -28.00 -25.29 -8.31
CA SER A 59 -27.03 -25.91 -9.22
C SER A 59 -27.48 -26.09 -10.67
N VAL A 60 -28.78 -25.89 -10.98
CA VAL A 60 -29.31 -26.03 -12.34
C VAL A 60 -28.46 -25.17 -13.28
N ASP A 61 -27.79 -25.84 -14.24
CA ASP A 61 -26.73 -25.31 -15.10
C ASP A 61 -26.87 -23.81 -15.32
N ASN A 62 -25.84 -23.07 -14.87
CA ASN A 62 -25.82 -21.64 -14.55
C ASN A 62 -26.13 -20.69 -15.73
N LYS A 63 -26.79 -21.17 -16.77
CA LYS A 63 -27.10 -20.45 -18.01
C LYS A 63 -28.50 -20.77 -18.56
N SER A 64 -29.29 -21.64 -17.91
CA SER A 64 -30.57 -22.09 -18.44
C SER A 64 -31.72 -22.01 -17.43
N ALA A 65 -32.87 -21.51 -17.88
CA ALA A 65 -34.09 -21.43 -17.07
C ALA A 65 -34.66 -22.82 -16.73
N LEU A 66 -35.52 -22.88 -15.71
CA LEU A 66 -36.27 -24.10 -15.39
C LEU A 66 -37.13 -24.56 -16.58
N SER A 67 -37.14 -25.86 -16.87
CA SER A 67 -38.03 -26.42 -17.90
C SER A 67 -39.42 -26.59 -17.30
N THR A 68 -40.48 -26.60 -18.12
CA THR A 68 -41.85 -26.79 -17.61
C THR A 68 -42.01 -28.08 -16.81
N ASP A 69 -41.40 -29.19 -17.26
CA ASP A 69 -41.41 -30.48 -16.54
C ASP A 69 -40.71 -30.38 -15.18
N ASP A 70 -39.57 -29.67 -15.10
CA ASP A 70 -38.89 -29.47 -13.82
C ASP A 70 -39.70 -28.57 -12.87
N ILE A 71 -40.43 -27.57 -13.41
CA ILE A 71 -41.32 -26.71 -12.63
C ILE A 71 -42.48 -27.54 -12.06
N ASP A 72 -43.08 -28.42 -12.88
CA ASP A 72 -44.14 -29.33 -12.44
C ASP A 72 -43.65 -30.25 -11.32
N ARG A 73 -42.52 -30.94 -11.54
CA ARG A 73 -41.91 -31.85 -10.54
C ARG A 73 -41.53 -31.13 -9.25
N ALA A 74 -41.00 -29.91 -9.35
CA ALA A 74 -40.68 -29.09 -8.20
C ALA A 74 -41.95 -28.62 -7.45
N SER A 75 -42.98 -28.24 -8.18
CA SER A 75 -44.27 -27.83 -7.62
C SER A 75 -44.91 -28.98 -6.84
N ASP A 76 -44.89 -30.20 -7.39
CA ASP A 76 -45.39 -31.41 -6.73
C ASP A 76 -44.59 -31.77 -5.47
N PHE A 77 -43.27 -31.56 -5.51
CA PHE A 77 -42.42 -31.70 -4.34
C PHE A 77 -42.83 -30.73 -3.23
N PHE A 78 -42.97 -29.44 -3.52
CA PHE A 78 -43.35 -28.44 -2.51
C PHE A 78 -44.81 -28.63 -2.04
N ALA A 79 -45.70 -29.06 -2.93
CA ALA A 79 -47.07 -29.42 -2.57
C ALA A 79 -47.11 -30.57 -1.57
N SER A 80 -46.22 -31.57 -1.75
CA SER A 80 -46.07 -32.71 -0.84
C SER A 80 -45.37 -32.34 0.46
N LEU A 81 -44.33 -31.50 0.40
CA LEU A 81 -43.55 -31.04 1.56
C LEU A 81 -44.42 -30.23 2.53
N TYR A 82 -45.14 -29.24 2.03
CA TYR A 82 -46.00 -28.35 2.81
C TYR A 82 -47.42 -28.87 2.99
N GLY A 83 -47.75 -30.01 2.37
CA GLY A 83 -49.01 -30.72 2.57
C GLY A 83 -49.02 -31.53 3.87
N GLY A 84 -50.22 -31.93 4.30
CA GLY A 84 -50.43 -32.76 5.49
C GLY A 84 -51.40 -32.15 6.50
N ARG A 85 -51.64 -32.86 7.61
CA ARG A 85 -52.47 -32.37 8.73
C ARG A 85 -51.80 -31.21 9.46
N GLU A 86 -50.48 -31.28 9.61
CA GLU A 86 -49.66 -30.20 10.13
C GLU A 86 -48.70 -29.72 9.03
N PRO A 87 -48.72 -28.43 8.68
CA PRO A 87 -47.86 -27.89 7.64
C PRO A 87 -46.41 -27.85 8.12
N TYR A 88 -45.51 -28.47 7.36
CA TYR A 88 -44.08 -28.41 7.62
C TYR A 88 -43.59 -26.95 7.65
N ARG A 89 -42.79 -26.60 8.66
CA ARG A 89 -42.17 -25.28 8.79
C ARG A 89 -40.67 -25.39 8.53
N HIS A 90 -40.23 -24.89 7.39
CA HIS A 90 -38.79 -24.78 7.12
C HIS A 90 -38.11 -23.86 8.14
N ARG A 91 -36.87 -24.17 8.50
CA ARG A 91 -36.09 -23.35 9.44
C ARG A 91 -35.29 -22.32 8.65
N TYR A 92 -35.43 -21.07 9.05
CA TYR A 92 -34.64 -19.98 8.48
C TYR A 92 -33.13 -20.20 8.60
N ALA A 93 -32.66 -20.81 9.70
CA ALA A 93 -31.24 -21.16 9.86
C ALA A 93 -30.73 -22.09 8.75
N ASP A 94 -31.56 -23.01 8.25
CA ASP A 94 -31.15 -23.91 7.16
C ASP A 94 -31.01 -23.19 5.83
N VAL A 95 -31.90 -22.24 5.57
CA VAL A 95 -31.84 -21.40 4.37
C VAL A 95 -30.58 -20.55 4.41
N CYS A 96 -30.29 -19.93 5.56
CA CYS A 96 -29.04 -19.20 5.79
C CYS A 96 -27.81 -20.08 5.51
N ASP A 97 -27.72 -21.27 6.10
CA ASP A 97 -26.59 -22.18 5.90
C ASP A 97 -26.35 -22.50 4.42
N ILE A 98 -27.42 -22.73 3.64
CA ILE A 98 -27.32 -23.03 2.21
C ILE A 98 -26.78 -21.80 1.45
N ILE A 99 -27.39 -20.63 1.65
CA ILE A 99 -27.03 -19.40 0.93
C ILE A 99 -25.57 -19.03 1.18
N PHE A 100 -25.09 -19.14 2.41
CA PHE A 100 -23.68 -18.90 2.73
C PHE A 100 -22.76 -20.00 2.22
N SER A 101 -23.20 -21.26 2.15
CA SER A 101 -22.38 -22.34 1.56
C SER A 101 -22.18 -22.20 0.04
N GLU A 102 -23.11 -21.53 -0.65
CA GLU A 102 -22.97 -21.20 -2.07
C GLU A 102 -21.91 -20.12 -2.31
N MET A 103 -21.74 -19.20 -1.35
CA MET A 103 -20.64 -18.20 -1.39
C MET A 103 -19.27 -18.89 -1.40
N ASP A 104 -19.06 -19.87 -0.53
CA ASP A 104 -17.78 -20.59 -0.44
C ASP A 104 -17.42 -21.35 -1.74
N GLN A 105 -18.43 -21.75 -2.51
CA GLN A 105 -18.27 -22.50 -3.76
C GLN A 105 -18.10 -21.61 -5.00
N SER A 106 -18.45 -20.33 -4.91
CA SER A 106 -18.51 -19.40 -6.04
C SER A 106 -17.16 -18.92 -6.60
N ASN A 107 -16.03 -19.30 -5.99
CA ASN A 107 -14.66 -18.88 -6.36
C ASN A 107 -14.49 -17.35 -6.54
N GLY A 108 -15.41 -16.53 -6.02
CA GLY A 108 -15.40 -15.08 -6.17
C GLY A 108 -16.06 -14.52 -7.44
N GLU A 109 -16.68 -15.37 -8.27
CA GLU A 109 -17.54 -14.88 -9.37
C GLU A 109 -18.89 -14.43 -8.81
N LEU A 110 -19.15 -13.13 -8.92
CA LEU A 110 -20.36 -12.48 -8.41
C LEU A 110 -21.22 -11.99 -9.57
N ASP A 111 -22.53 -12.14 -9.40
CA ASP A 111 -23.59 -11.62 -10.25
C ASP A 111 -24.49 -10.72 -9.38
N ASP A 112 -24.55 -9.43 -9.69
CA ASP A 112 -25.25 -8.42 -8.88
C ASP A 112 -24.87 -8.41 -7.38
N GLY A 113 -23.57 -8.58 -7.09
CA GLY A 113 -23.04 -8.52 -5.73
C GLY A 113 -23.23 -9.78 -4.88
N VAL A 114 -23.75 -10.87 -5.45
CA VAL A 114 -23.88 -12.19 -4.79
C VAL A 114 -23.47 -13.32 -5.76
N PRO A 115 -23.23 -14.55 -5.28
CA PRO A 115 -23.01 -15.69 -6.17
C PRO A 115 -24.16 -15.89 -7.15
N TYR A 116 -23.83 -16.23 -8.39
CA TYR A 116 -24.83 -16.51 -9.43
C TYR A 116 -25.82 -17.61 -9.01
N SER A 117 -25.35 -18.67 -8.34
CA SER A 117 -26.21 -19.76 -7.86
C SER A 117 -27.30 -19.30 -6.87
N VAL A 118 -27.01 -18.26 -6.08
CA VAL A 118 -27.98 -17.65 -5.16
C VAL A 118 -29.06 -16.86 -5.93
N ASN A 119 -28.68 -16.15 -7.01
CA ASN A 119 -29.63 -15.48 -7.88
C ASN A 119 -30.55 -16.49 -8.58
N CYS A 120 -29.96 -17.57 -9.14
CA CYS A 120 -30.72 -18.65 -9.73
C CYS A 120 -31.68 -19.30 -8.75
N LEU A 121 -31.24 -19.58 -7.52
CA LEU A 121 -32.10 -20.16 -6.51
C LEU A 121 -33.31 -19.26 -6.19
N ALA A 122 -33.08 -17.96 -6.00
CA ALA A 122 -34.15 -17.00 -5.72
C ALA A 122 -35.18 -16.95 -6.87
N GLU A 123 -34.69 -16.87 -8.11
CA GLU A 123 -35.55 -16.80 -9.29
C GLU A 123 -36.32 -18.12 -9.51
N ASN A 124 -35.64 -19.25 -9.38
CA ASN A 124 -36.23 -20.57 -9.54
C ASN A 124 -37.38 -20.80 -8.55
N ILE A 125 -37.20 -20.40 -7.29
CA ILE A 125 -38.25 -20.52 -6.26
C ILE A 125 -39.45 -19.61 -6.56
N ARG A 126 -39.23 -18.41 -7.11
CA ARG A 126 -40.32 -17.50 -7.53
C ARG A 126 -41.13 -18.08 -8.68
N ILE A 127 -40.47 -18.62 -9.70
CA ILE A 127 -41.13 -19.29 -10.84
C ILE A 127 -42.01 -20.44 -10.34
N ILE A 128 -41.48 -21.27 -9.43
CA ILE A 128 -42.24 -22.38 -8.83
C ILE A 128 -43.45 -21.87 -8.03
N HIS A 129 -43.27 -20.82 -7.24
CA HIS A 129 -44.36 -20.19 -6.50
C HIS A 129 -45.49 -19.72 -7.44
N GLU A 130 -45.15 -18.98 -8.50
CA GLU A 130 -46.12 -18.49 -9.49
C GLU A 130 -46.89 -19.63 -10.14
N HIS A 131 -46.19 -20.70 -10.52
CA HIS A 131 -46.81 -21.89 -11.08
C HIS A 131 -47.80 -22.58 -10.12
N MET A 132 -47.44 -22.70 -8.83
CA MET A 132 -48.32 -23.27 -7.81
C MET A 132 -49.58 -22.42 -7.56
N VAL A 133 -49.48 -21.10 -7.68
CA VAL A 133 -50.63 -20.19 -7.59
C VAL A 133 -51.60 -20.42 -8.75
N VAL A 134 -51.08 -20.52 -9.98
CA VAL A 134 -51.87 -20.79 -11.18
C VAL A 134 -52.59 -22.15 -11.09
N ASN A 135 -51.94 -23.16 -10.52
CA ASN A 135 -52.50 -24.50 -10.33
C ASN A 135 -53.43 -24.63 -9.11
N GLY A 136 -53.75 -23.54 -8.41
CA GLY A 136 -54.73 -23.51 -7.32
C GLY A 136 -54.24 -24.08 -5.98
N GLN A 137 -52.94 -24.34 -5.82
CA GLN A 137 -52.31 -24.87 -4.60
C GLN A 137 -52.06 -23.78 -3.56
N ASN A 138 -53.07 -22.93 -3.30
CA ASN A 138 -52.94 -21.66 -2.57
C ASN A 138 -52.32 -21.79 -1.17
N ALA A 139 -52.59 -22.86 -0.43
CA ALA A 139 -52.06 -23.04 0.92
C ALA A 139 -50.55 -23.35 0.90
N GLN A 140 -50.12 -24.24 0.01
CA GLN A 140 -48.72 -24.63 -0.14
C GLN A 140 -47.92 -23.52 -0.82
N ALA A 141 -48.51 -22.84 -1.81
CA ALA A 141 -47.92 -21.65 -2.44
C ALA A 141 -47.56 -20.58 -1.40
N ARG A 142 -48.42 -20.32 -0.40
CA ARG A 142 -48.08 -19.38 0.70
C ARG A 142 -46.85 -19.81 1.50
N SER A 143 -46.61 -21.10 1.68
CA SER A 143 -45.41 -21.60 2.37
C SER A 143 -44.16 -21.48 1.49
N VAL A 144 -44.29 -21.66 0.18
CA VAL A 144 -43.20 -21.39 -0.79
C VAL A 144 -42.90 -19.91 -0.88
N LEU A 145 -43.90 -19.02 -0.82
CA LEU A 145 -43.69 -17.58 -0.76
C LEU A 145 -42.85 -17.17 0.46
N LYS A 146 -43.15 -17.74 1.64
CA LYS A 146 -42.32 -17.50 2.84
C LYS A 146 -40.87 -17.97 2.67
N LEU A 147 -40.68 -19.09 1.97
CA LEU A 147 -39.34 -19.58 1.66
C LEU A 147 -38.62 -18.63 0.69
N ALA A 148 -39.31 -18.13 -0.34
CA ALA A 148 -38.80 -17.11 -1.25
C ALA A 148 -38.38 -15.85 -0.48
N ASP A 149 -39.24 -15.35 0.41
CA ASP A 149 -38.95 -14.18 1.26
C ASP A 149 -37.70 -14.40 2.12
N HIS A 150 -37.52 -15.61 2.67
CA HIS A 150 -36.32 -15.96 3.45
C HIS A 150 -35.06 -16.01 2.59
N ILE A 151 -35.15 -16.55 1.37
CA ILE A 151 -34.03 -16.59 0.41
C ILE A 151 -33.66 -15.16 -0.02
N ASP A 152 -34.64 -14.31 -0.33
CA ASP A 152 -34.40 -12.92 -0.73
C ASP A 152 -33.75 -12.09 0.39
N LEU A 153 -34.19 -12.31 1.63
CA LEU A 153 -33.60 -11.65 2.80
C LEU A 153 -32.15 -12.10 3.01
N GLU A 154 -31.86 -13.40 2.88
CA GLU A 154 -30.48 -13.90 3.01
C GLU A 154 -29.60 -13.51 1.83
N LYS A 155 -30.14 -13.46 0.60
CA LYS A 155 -29.44 -12.89 -0.56
C LYS A 155 -29.02 -11.45 -0.29
N THR A 156 -29.93 -10.62 0.21
CA THR A 156 -29.64 -9.22 0.54
C THR A 156 -28.57 -9.11 1.64
N ARG A 157 -28.68 -9.93 2.69
CA ARG A 157 -27.69 -9.99 3.76
C ARG A 157 -26.32 -10.43 3.24
N LEU A 158 -26.27 -11.43 2.37
CA LEU A 158 -25.05 -11.93 1.76
C LEU A 158 -24.37 -10.84 0.93
N GLY A 159 -25.13 -10.08 0.13
CA GLY A 159 -24.59 -8.96 -0.65
C GLY A 159 -23.95 -7.89 0.25
N HIS A 160 -24.59 -7.53 1.37
CA HIS A 160 -23.98 -6.61 2.35
C HIS A 160 -22.70 -7.17 2.98
N TYR A 161 -22.69 -8.47 3.31
CA TYR A 161 -21.52 -9.13 3.87
C TYR A 161 -20.34 -9.13 2.90
N ILE A 162 -20.57 -9.47 1.63
CA ILE A 162 -19.55 -9.47 0.57
C ILE A 162 -18.98 -8.06 0.38
N ASN A 163 -19.84 -7.04 0.27
CA ASN A 163 -19.43 -5.64 0.14
C ASN A 163 -18.57 -5.18 1.32
N GLN A 164 -18.97 -5.52 2.55
CA GLN A 164 -18.20 -5.20 3.76
C GLN A 164 -16.84 -5.93 3.78
N GLN A 165 -16.79 -7.19 3.34
CA GLN A 165 -15.56 -7.96 3.26
C GLN A 165 -14.61 -7.38 2.20
N GLN A 166 -15.12 -6.89 1.08
CA GLN A 166 -14.33 -6.19 0.06
C GLN A 166 -13.76 -4.87 0.59
N ALA A 167 -14.60 -4.02 1.20
CA ALA A 167 -14.15 -2.77 1.80
C ALA A 167 -13.08 -2.99 2.89
N MET A 168 -13.21 -4.05 3.69
CA MET A 168 -12.21 -4.42 4.69
C MET A 168 -10.87 -4.84 4.05
N ARG A 169 -10.90 -5.56 2.94
CA ARG A 169 -9.68 -5.95 2.20
C ARG A 169 -8.96 -4.72 1.65
N GLU A 170 -9.68 -3.82 0.98
CA GLU A 170 -9.13 -2.56 0.47
C GLU A 170 -8.54 -1.70 1.60
N PHE A 171 -9.22 -1.62 2.74
CA PHE A 171 -8.70 -0.93 3.92
C PHE A 171 -7.41 -1.57 4.46
N GLN A 172 -7.34 -2.90 4.54
CA GLN A 172 -6.13 -3.60 4.99
C GLN A 172 -4.94 -3.38 4.06
N GLU A 173 -5.18 -3.35 2.75
CA GLU A 173 -4.15 -3.03 1.75
C GLU A 173 -3.64 -1.60 1.91
N ALA A 174 -4.54 -0.62 2.03
CA ALA A 174 -4.17 0.78 2.26
C ALA A 174 -3.38 0.98 3.56
N VAL A 175 -3.75 0.28 4.64
CA VAL A 175 -3.01 0.30 5.91
C VAL A 175 -1.62 -0.33 5.75
N ALA A 176 -1.50 -1.43 4.99
CA ALA A 176 -0.22 -2.07 4.73
C ALA A 176 0.72 -1.17 3.91
N GLU A 177 0.20 -0.47 2.90
CA GLU A 177 0.94 0.50 2.10
C GLU A 177 1.40 1.70 2.95
N ALA A 178 0.50 2.33 3.70
CA ALA A 178 0.83 3.45 4.58
C ALA A 178 1.90 3.07 5.63
N LYS A 179 1.86 1.82 6.12
CA LYS A 179 2.89 1.31 7.04
C LYS A 179 4.26 1.18 6.37
N ARG A 180 4.31 0.74 5.10
CA ARG A 180 5.56 0.66 4.32
C ARG A 180 6.13 2.05 4.05
N GLU A 181 5.30 2.99 3.63
CA GLU A 181 5.72 4.38 3.42
C GLU A 181 6.26 5.00 4.71
N ARG A 182 5.58 4.79 5.84
CA ARG A 182 6.04 5.28 7.15
C ARG A 182 7.42 4.73 7.52
N ILE A 183 7.68 3.45 7.26
CA ILE A 183 8.99 2.84 7.55
C ILE A 183 10.08 3.48 6.68
N GLU A 184 9.81 3.72 5.41
CA GLU A 184 10.78 4.32 4.49
C GLU A 184 11.06 5.79 4.84
N VAL A 185 10.02 6.56 5.18
CA VAL A 185 10.16 7.94 5.67
C VAL A 185 10.94 7.99 6.99
N ASP A 186 10.65 7.09 7.94
CA ASP A 186 11.38 7.01 9.20
C ASP A 186 12.86 6.67 8.96
N ARG A 187 13.16 5.77 8.02
CA ARG A 187 14.54 5.42 7.62
C ARG A 187 15.27 6.61 7.02
N GLU A 188 14.68 7.27 6.03
CA GLU A 188 15.26 8.44 5.38
C GLU A 188 15.47 9.58 6.39
N PHE A 189 14.50 9.83 7.26
CA PHE A 189 14.61 10.83 8.32
C PHE A 189 15.75 10.50 9.29
N THR A 190 15.89 9.24 9.69
CA THR A 190 16.98 8.79 10.57
C THR A 190 18.34 8.98 9.91
N GLU A 191 18.50 8.62 8.65
CA GLU A 191 19.76 8.81 7.90
C GLU A 191 20.11 10.31 7.76
N ARG A 192 19.12 11.15 7.43
CA ARG A 192 19.31 12.61 7.37
C ARG A 192 19.69 13.18 8.73
N LEU A 193 19.08 12.70 9.82
CA LEU A 193 19.42 13.10 11.18
C LEU A 193 20.84 12.69 11.57
N GLU A 194 21.26 11.47 11.24
CA GLU A 194 22.63 11.01 11.52
C GLU A 194 23.66 11.80 10.75
N LYS A 195 23.43 12.05 9.45
CA LYS A 195 24.30 12.90 8.63
C LYS A 195 24.41 14.31 9.21
N THR A 196 23.27 14.92 9.54
CA THR A 196 23.21 16.26 10.13
C THR A 196 23.94 16.30 11.49
N ARG A 197 23.76 15.27 12.33
CA ARG A 197 24.46 15.15 13.62
C ARG A 197 25.98 15.07 13.42
N MET A 198 26.44 14.31 12.44
CA MET A 198 27.86 14.20 12.11
C MET A 198 28.44 15.55 11.67
N GLU A 199 27.71 16.28 10.81
CA GLU A 199 28.07 17.63 10.38
C GLU A 199 28.15 18.60 11.58
N TYR A 200 27.20 18.55 12.51
CA TYR A 200 27.24 19.34 13.74
C TYR A 200 28.44 18.99 14.63
N ILE A 201 28.74 17.71 14.84
CA ILE A 201 29.92 17.27 15.62
C ILE A 201 31.20 17.78 14.97
N ALA A 202 31.30 17.71 13.64
CA ALA A 202 32.46 18.22 12.91
C ALA A 202 32.62 19.73 13.10
N VAL A 203 31.55 20.53 12.94
CA VAL A 203 31.59 21.99 13.16
C VAL A 203 32.00 22.31 14.60
N LEU A 204 31.43 21.63 15.59
CA LEU A 204 31.78 21.81 17.01
C LEU A 204 33.25 21.46 17.28
N GLY A 205 33.76 20.39 16.69
CA GLY A 205 35.15 19.98 16.79
C GLY A 205 36.11 21.05 16.23
N VAL A 206 35.79 21.65 15.08
CA VAL A 206 36.60 22.74 14.55
C VAL A 206 36.52 23.99 15.43
N PHE A 207 35.33 24.32 15.95
CA PHE A 207 35.17 25.45 16.85
C PHE A 207 36.01 25.27 18.12
N ALA A 208 36.01 24.06 18.70
CA ALA A 208 36.85 23.72 19.84
C ALA A 208 38.35 23.87 19.53
N ALA A 209 38.80 23.40 18.37
CA ALA A 209 40.20 23.54 17.93
C ALA A 209 40.60 25.02 17.75
N VAL A 210 39.71 25.85 17.18
CA VAL A 210 39.93 27.31 17.05
C VAL A 210 40.07 27.97 18.40
N VAL A 211 39.14 27.70 19.32
CA VAL A 211 39.18 28.28 20.67
C VAL A 211 40.44 27.84 21.42
N LEU A 212 40.82 26.57 21.31
CA LEU A 212 42.03 26.04 21.93
C LEU A 212 43.31 26.67 21.35
N ALA A 213 43.43 26.76 20.03
CA ALA A 213 44.56 27.38 19.36
C ALA A 213 44.66 28.89 19.68
N PHE A 214 43.53 29.58 19.75
CA PHE A 214 43.48 30.99 20.13
C PHE A 214 43.92 31.20 21.57
N ASN A 215 43.34 30.46 22.53
CA ASN A 215 43.69 30.58 23.95
C ASN A 215 45.16 30.17 24.19
N GLY A 216 45.64 29.12 23.54
CA GLY A 216 47.04 28.70 23.60
C GLY A 216 48.00 29.73 23.00
N GLY A 217 47.64 30.29 21.84
CA GLY A 217 48.41 31.34 21.18
C GLY A 217 48.47 32.63 22.00
N VAL A 218 47.35 33.09 22.56
CA VAL A 218 47.31 34.25 23.48
C VAL A 218 48.15 33.98 24.73
N GLY A 219 48.01 32.81 25.37
CA GLY A 219 48.80 32.45 26.56
C GLY A 219 50.31 32.35 26.30
N PHE A 220 50.71 31.84 25.13
CA PHE A 220 52.11 31.85 24.69
C PHE A 220 52.62 33.29 24.45
N SER A 221 51.78 34.13 23.85
CA SER A 221 52.09 35.55 23.58
C SER A 221 52.33 36.33 24.87
N THR A 222 51.49 36.13 25.88
CA THR A 222 51.66 36.80 27.18
C THR A 222 52.90 36.31 27.90
N SER A 223 53.21 35.01 27.82
CA SER A 223 54.38 34.41 28.46
C SER A 223 55.69 34.89 27.82
N THR A 224 55.74 34.93 26.49
CA THR A 224 56.91 35.44 25.75
C THR A 224 57.11 36.93 25.95
N LEU A 225 56.02 37.72 26.01
CA LEU A 225 56.10 39.15 26.33
C LEU A 225 56.58 39.39 27.77
N SER A 226 56.16 38.54 28.72
CA SER A 226 56.61 38.62 30.12
C SER A 226 58.07 38.17 30.30
N ALA A 227 58.55 37.26 29.45
CA ALA A 227 59.94 36.79 29.46
C ALA A 227 60.93 37.80 28.87
N LEU A 228 60.45 38.77 28.07
CA LEU A 228 61.23 39.91 27.61
C LEU A 228 61.43 40.87 28.81
N GLY A 229 62.62 40.83 29.42
CA GLY A 229 62.97 41.69 30.55
C GLY A 229 62.94 43.19 30.21
N ILE A 230 62.90 44.05 31.24
CA ILE A 230 62.78 45.52 31.12
C ILE A 230 63.90 46.14 30.25
N ASP A 231 65.06 45.49 30.14
CA ASP A 231 66.20 45.92 29.33
C ASP A 231 66.06 45.62 27.82
N SER A 232 65.05 44.85 27.42
CA SER A 232 64.76 44.60 26.02
C SER A 232 64.10 45.86 25.42
N GLY A 233 64.87 46.59 24.62
CA GLY A 233 64.40 47.85 24.01
C GLY A 233 63.14 47.66 23.15
N ILE A 234 62.42 48.76 22.93
CA ILE A 234 61.11 48.82 22.23
C ILE A 234 61.06 48.05 20.89
N ARG A 235 62.21 47.87 20.22
CA ARG A 235 62.35 47.12 18.96
C ARG A 235 62.11 45.62 19.11
N ALA A 236 62.63 45.00 20.19
CA ALA A 236 62.45 43.57 20.44
C ALA A 236 60.97 43.26 20.76
N LEU A 237 60.31 44.16 21.48
CA LEU A 237 58.87 44.10 21.75
C LEU A 237 58.06 44.20 20.46
N VAL A 238 58.32 45.21 19.61
CA VAL A 238 57.62 45.39 18.34
C VAL A 238 57.81 44.19 17.41
N PHE A 239 59.02 43.64 17.33
CA PHE A 239 59.30 42.45 16.54
C PHE A 239 58.55 41.22 17.06
N GLN A 240 58.59 40.96 18.37
CA GLN A 240 57.90 39.81 18.97
C GLN A 240 56.38 39.91 18.82
N THR A 241 55.80 41.09 19.06
CA THR A 241 54.36 41.31 18.88
C THR A 241 53.95 41.16 17.41
N ALA A 242 54.75 41.63 16.46
CA ALA A 242 54.50 41.45 15.03
C ALA A 242 54.59 39.97 14.61
N LEU A 243 55.59 39.23 15.10
CA LEU A 243 55.76 37.79 14.85
C LEU A 243 54.58 36.98 15.39
N VAL A 244 54.17 37.27 16.62
CA VAL A 244 53.00 36.65 17.27
C VAL A 244 51.72 36.95 16.48
N GLY A 245 51.49 38.21 16.12
CA GLY A 245 50.32 38.63 15.35
C GLY A 245 50.25 37.91 14.00
N PHE A 246 51.39 37.80 13.31
CA PHE A 246 51.52 37.06 12.05
C PHE A 246 51.14 35.58 12.20
N VAL A 247 51.65 34.89 13.22
CA VAL A 247 51.32 33.47 13.46
C VAL A 247 49.85 33.29 13.83
N LEU A 248 49.30 34.15 14.69
CA LEU A 248 47.90 34.09 15.12
C LEU A 248 46.92 34.34 13.98
N ILE A 249 47.15 35.39 13.18
CA ILE A 249 46.28 35.73 12.04
C ILE A 249 46.29 34.59 11.02
N ASN A 250 47.46 34.08 10.63
CA ASN A 250 47.57 32.94 9.70
C ASN A 250 46.88 31.68 10.25
N THR A 251 47.06 31.36 11.53
CA THR A 251 46.42 30.19 12.16
C THR A 251 44.90 30.31 12.17
N ILE A 252 44.36 31.47 12.58
CA ILE A 252 42.91 31.73 12.58
C ILE A 252 42.36 31.67 11.15
N CYS A 253 43.08 32.22 10.17
CA CYS A 253 42.64 32.24 8.77
C CYS A 253 42.62 30.84 8.15
N ILE A 254 43.63 30.00 8.40
CA ILE A 254 43.63 28.59 7.97
C ILE A 254 42.44 27.85 8.57
N LEU A 255 42.14 28.06 9.86
CA LEU A 255 41.01 27.41 10.52
C LEU A 255 39.66 27.92 10.02
N LEU A 256 39.49 29.22 9.78
CA LEU A 256 38.27 29.78 9.19
C LEU A 256 38.03 29.27 7.77
N VAL A 257 39.09 29.14 6.97
CA VAL A 257 39.01 28.52 5.63
C VAL A 257 38.66 27.03 5.73
N PHE A 258 39.19 26.33 6.73
CA PHE A 258 38.81 24.93 6.99
C PHE A 258 37.34 24.80 7.39
N ILE A 259 36.82 25.67 8.28
CA ILE A 259 35.38 25.75 8.62
C ILE A 259 34.56 26.04 7.36
N TRP A 260 34.94 27.04 6.57
CA TRP A 260 34.24 27.39 5.34
C TRP A 260 34.15 26.19 4.39
N LYS A 261 35.27 25.47 4.20
CA LYS A 261 35.35 24.31 3.32
C LYS A 261 34.50 23.13 3.81
N MET A 262 34.47 22.88 5.12
CA MET A 262 33.66 21.83 5.73
C MET A 262 32.17 22.18 5.76
N SER A 263 31.83 23.41 6.13
CA SER A 263 30.44 23.88 6.27
C SER A 263 29.73 24.08 4.94
N PHE A 264 30.45 24.38 3.86
CA PHE A 264 29.87 24.68 2.54
C PHE A 264 30.31 23.68 1.45
N SER A 265 30.46 22.41 1.81
CA SER A 265 30.83 21.34 0.87
C SER A 265 29.91 21.20 -0.36
N LEU A 266 28.74 21.87 -0.40
CA LEU A 266 27.75 21.77 -1.49
C LEU A 266 27.61 23.05 -2.34
N ARG A 267 28.25 24.17 -2.01
CA ARG A 267 28.12 25.42 -2.79
C ARG A 267 29.49 26.05 -3.03
N LYS A 268 29.89 26.19 -4.29
CA LYS A 268 31.08 26.97 -4.71
C LYS A 268 30.84 28.45 -4.44
N ILE A 269 30.87 28.85 -3.17
CA ILE A 269 30.95 30.25 -2.79
C ILE A 269 32.44 30.54 -2.70
N GLU A 270 32.97 31.16 -3.74
CA GLU A 270 34.34 31.66 -3.72
C GLU A 270 34.44 32.79 -2.69
N LEU A 271 35.47 32.74 -1.84
CA LEU A 271 35.79 33.83 -0.92
C LEU A 271 35.94 35.10 -1.76
N GLY A 272 35.12 36.13 -1.49
CA GLY A 272 35.12 37.36 -2.27
C GLY A 272 36.53 37.94 -2.41
N ARG A 273 36.80 38.61 -3.53
CA ARG A 273 38.14 39.21 -3.78
C ARG A 273 38.55 40.22 -2.71
N TRP A 274 37.59 40.86 -2.04
CA TRP A 274 37.80 41.87 -1.01
C TRP A 274 38.46 41.35 0.29
N PRO A 275 37.92 40.34 1.00
CA PRO A 275 38.56 39.81 2.21
C PRO A 275 39.93 39.19 1.94
N ARG A 276 40.11 38.52 0.79
CA ARG A 276 41.40 37.95 0.41
C ARG A 276 42.47 39.04 0.24
N ASN A 277 42.14 40.11 -0.47
CA ASN A 277 43.08 41.19 -0.70
C ASN A 277 43.39 41.97 0.59
N CYS A 278 42.41 42.09 1.51
CA CYS A 278 42.62 42.71 2.82
C CYS A 278 43.59 41.89 3.70
N LEU A 279 43.45 40.56 3.71
CA LEU A 279 44.33 39.66 4.44
C LEU A 279 45.76 39.74 3.89
N VAL A 280 45.93 39.66 2.57
CA VAL A 280 47.25 39.80 1.92
C VAL A 280 47.89 41.15 2.21
N ALA A 281 47.11 42.25 2.23
CA ALA A 281 47.62 43.56 2.60
C ALA A 281 48.08 43.62 4.06
N THR A 282 47.35 42.99 4.98
CA THR A 282 47.71 42.93 6.42
C THR A 282 49.00 42.14 6.64
N GLU A 283 49.15 40.99 5.98
CA GLU A 283 50.37 40.18 6.02
C GLU A 283 51.57 40.95 5.46
N ALA A 284 51.41 41.66 4.35
CA ALA A 284 52.46 42.48 3.74
C ALA A 284 52.93 43.61 4.69
N ILE A 285 51.99 44.25 5.39
CA ILE A 285 52.30 45.28 6.39
C ILE A 285 53.07 44.69 7.57
N LEU A 286 52.65 43.52 8.10
CA LEU A 286 53.34 42.86 9.21
C LEU A 286 54.77 42.43 8.84
N ILE A 287 54.96 41.90 7.63
CA ILE A 287 56.29 41.56 7.11
C ILE A 287 57.17 42.80 6.97
N LEU A 288 56.62 43.92 6.47
CA LEU A 288 57.35 45.18 6.39
C LEU A 288 57.78 45.69 7.79
N ILE A 289 56.90 45.60 8.79
CA ILE A 289 57.21 45.97 10.18
C ILE A 289 58.33 45.08 10.74
N MET A 290 58.29 43.76 10.48
CA MET A 290 59.35 42.85 10.91
C MET A 290 60.69 43.16 10.22
N LEU A 291 60.69 43.40 8.90
CA LEU A 291 61.90 43.74 8.14
C LEU A 291 62.51 45.08 8.59
N THR A 292 61.69 46.09 8.86
CA THR A 292 62.16 47.39 9.35
C THR A 292 62.74 47.28 10.76
N ALA A 293 62.10 46.53 11.66
CA ALA A 293 62.63 46.27 13.00
C ALA A 293 63.98 45.52 12.97
N VAL A 294 64.14 44.56 12.05
CA VAL A 294 65.37 43.81 11.84
C VAL A 294 66.46 44.67 11.19
N ALA A 295 66.14 45.44 10.14
CA ALA A 295 67.07 46.34 9.46
C ALA A 295 67.64 47.40 10.40
N LEU A 296 66.79 47.97 11.27
CA LEU A 296 67.20 48.93 12.31
C LEU A 296 68.01 48.29 13.45
N SER A 297 68.05 46.96 13.53
CA SER A 297 68.87 46.23 14.49
C SER A 297 70.29 45.97 13.98
N TYR A 298 70.58 46.20 12.69
CA TYR A 298 71.93 46.07 12.12
C TYR A 298 72.78 47.35 12.34
N PRO A 299 74.00 47.24 12.90
CA PRO A 299 74.86 48.40 13.24
C PRO A 299 75.18 49.39 12.10
N PRO A 300 75.46 48.97 10.85
CA PRO A 300 75.85 49.91 9.79
C PRO A 300 74.69 50.74 9.24
N ILE A 301 73.46 50.19 9.25
CA ILE A 301 72.25 50.89 8.80
C ILE A 301 71.86 51.95 9.82
N ARG A 302 72.07 51.65 11.12
CA ARG A 302 71.84 52.58 12.23
C ARG A 302 72.68 53.86 12.11
N GLN A 303 73.96 53.74 11.77
CA GLN A 303 74.84 54.89 11.54
C GLN A 303 74.45 55.75 10.33
N TRP A 304 73.84 55.12 9.30
CA TRP A 304 73.41 55.81 8.08
C TRP A 304 72.09 56.59 8.25
N VAL A 305 71.21 56.11 9.14
CA VAL A 305 69.89 56.72 9.43
C VAL A 305 69.97 57.76 10.56
N GLY A 306 71.10 57.85 11.28
CA GLY A 306 71.33 58.86 12.32
C GLY A 306 70.68 58.56 13.67
N LEU A 307 70.65 57.29 14.08
CA LEU A 307 70.04 56.77 15.33
C LEU A 307 71.03 55.97 16.20
#